data_AF-A0A8T7DZ01-F1
#
_entry.id   AF-A0A8T7DZ01-F1
#
_cell.length_a   1.000
_cell.length_b   1.000
_cell.length_c   1.000
_cell.angle_alpha   90.00
_cell.angle_beta   90.00
_cell.angle_gamma   90.00
#
_symmetry.space_group_name_H-M   'P 1'
#
loop_
_entity.id
_entity.type
_entity.pdbx_description
1 polymer ?
#
loop_
_entity_poly.entity_id
_entity_poly.type
_entity_poly.pdbx_seq_one_letter_code
_entity_poly.pdbx_strand_id
1 'polypeptide(L)'
;MKFDTSNLRGDLFGGITAGVVALPLALALGVASGLGPMAGMWGAICVGFFAALFGGTPSQISGPTGPMVVVVAGLAASLASQPEMIFTAIILAGLLQIVFGALGFGQYIRLVPYPVVSGFMSGIGVIII
;
A
#
# COMPACT_ATOMS: atom_id res chain seq x y z
N MET A 1 13.36 12.50 13.03
CA MET A 1 12.75 11.26 13.53
C MET A 1 12.92 11.24 15.04
N LYS A 2 11.82 11.34 15.81
CA LYS A 2 11.87 11.33 17.28
C LYS A 2 11.24 10.01 17.71
N PHE A 3 12.06 9.01 18.02
CA PHE A 3 11.56 7.76 18.56
C PHE A 3 11.19 8.01 20.02
N ASP A 4 9.89 7.98 20.31
CA ASP A 4 9.37 8.14 21.66
C ASP A 4 9.16 6.77 22.28
N THR A 5 9.97 6.44 23.29
CA THR A 5 9.90 5.13 23.96
C THR A 5 8.84 5.08 25.06
N SER A 6 8.11 6.17 25.32
CA SER A 6 7.07 6.22 26.35
C SER A 6 5.90 5.27 26.06
N ASN A 7 5.63 4.97 24.78
CA ASN A 7 4.51 4.14 24.34
C ASN A 7 4.91 2.71 23.94
N LEU A 8 6.10 2.24 24.33
CA LEU A 8 6.66 0.97 23.87
C LEU A 8 5.70 -0.23 24.00
N ARG A 9 4.95 -0.29 25.11
CA ARG A 9 3.95 -1.34 25.34
C ARG A 9 2.79 -1.22 24.33
N GLY A 10 2.26 0.00 24.15
CA GLY A 10 1.17 0.27 23.21
C GLY A 10 1.59 -0.02 21.76
N ASP A 11 2.78 0.41 21.38
CA ASP A 11 3.33 0.19 20.04
C ASP A 11 3.56 -1.30 19.74
N LEU A 12 4.03 -2.06 20.73
CA LEU A 12 4.21 -3.50 20.58
C LEU A 12 2.88 -4.24 20.39
N PHE A 13 1.90 -3.99 21.26
CA PHE A 13 0.57 -4.63 21.13
C PHE A 13 -0.14 -4.17 19.86
N GLY A 14 -0.04 -2.88 19.51
CA GLY A 14 -0.58 -2.32 18.27
C GLY A 14 0.04 -2.93 17.03
N GLY A 15 1.37 -3.07 17.00
CA GLY A 15 2.09 -3.70 15.89
C GLY A 15 1.75 -5.18 15.71
N ILE A 16 1.67 -5.94 16.79
CA ILE A 16 1.29 -7.38 16.73
C ILE A 16 -0.14 -7.54 16.21
N THR A 17 -1.09 -6.77 16.78
CA THR A 17 -2.51 -6.84 16.35
C THR A 17 -2.68 -6.40 14.90
N ALA A 18 -2.01 -5.32 14.49
CA ALA A 18 -1.96 -4.88 13.11
C ALA A 18 -1.40 -5.96 12.17
N GLY A 19 -0.30 -6.61 12.56
CA GLY A 19 0.32 -7.69 11.78
C GLY A 19 -0.60 -8.89 11.60
N VAL A 20 -1.29 -9.32 12.66
CA VAL A 20 -2.25 -10.43 12.59
C VAL A 20 -3.41 -10.13 11.64
N VAL A 21 -3.89 -8.88 11.61
CA VAL A 21 -4.95 -8.44 10.69
C VAL A 21 -4.42 -8.27 9.25
N ALA A 22 -3.20 -7.77 9.10
CA ALA A 22 -2.61 -7.48 7.79
C ALA A 22 -2.20 -8.75 7.02
N LEU A 23 -1.76 -9.80 7.71
CA LEU A 23 -1.31 -11.06 7.10
C LEU A 23 -2.32 -11.70 6.13
N PRO A 24 -3.57 -12.00 6.55
CA PRO A 24 -4.56 -12.60 5.64
C PRO A 24 -4.92 -11.67 4.48
N LEU A 25 -4.99 -10.36 4.74
CA LEU A 25 -5.28 -9.36 3.72
C LEU A 25 -4.16 -9.29 2.67
N ALA A 26 -2.90 -9.29 3.08
CA ALA A 26 -1.74 -9.27 2.20
C ALA A 26 -1.68 -10.52 1.30
N LEU A 27 -1.96 -11.69 1.88
CA LEU A 27 -2.04 -12.95 1.13
C LEU A 27 -3.14 -12.93 0.08
N ALA A 28 -4.36 -12.54 0.48
CA ALA A 28 -5.52 -12.49 -0.41
C ALA A 28 -5.30 -11.50 -1.58
N LEU A 29 -4.80 -10.31 -1.27
CA LEU A 29 -4.50 -9.27 -2.26
C LEU A 29 -3.33 -9.65 -3.18
N GLY A 30 -2.33 -10.37 -2.66
CA GLY A 30 -1.26 -10.93 -3.49
C GLY A 30 -1.79 -11.90 -4.55
N VAL A 31 -2.71 -12.80 -4.17
CA VAL A 31 -3.37 -13.71 -5.11
C VAL A 31 -4.25 -12.95 -6.10
N ALA A 32 -5.06 -11.99 -5.63
CA ALA A 32 -5.94 -11.18 -6.48
C ALA A 32 -5.17 -10.32 -7.51
N SER A 33 -3.91 -9.96 -7.21
CA SER A 33 -3.04 -9.23 -8.14
C SER A 33 -2.51 -10.07 -9.31
N GLY A 34 -2.65 -11.40 -9.26
CA GLY A 34 -2.05 -12.33 -10.23
C GLY A 34 -0.55 -12.60 -10.02
N LEU A 35 0.12 -11.91 -9.09
CA LEU A 35 1.55 -12.11 -8.77
C LEU A 35 1.80 -13.18 -7.69
N GLY A 36 0.74 -13.64 -7.02
CA GLY A 36 0.79 -14.69 -6.02
C GLY A 36 0.95 -14.20 -4.57
N PRO A 37 0.74 -15.11 -3.60
CA PRO A 37 0.67 -14.75 -2.18
C PRO A 37 2.01 -14.25 -1.62
N MET A 38 3.14 -14.73 -2.14
CA MET A 38 4.45 -14.27 -1.72
C MET A 38 4.69 -12.79 -2.06
N ALA A 39 4.25 -12.33 -3.23
CA ALA A 39 4.38 -10.93 -3.62
C ALA A 39 3.58 -10.01 -2.67
N GLY A 40 2.37 -10.44 -2.28
CA GLY A 40 1.56 -9.73 -1.30
C GLY A 40 2.19 -9.65 0.09
N MET A 41 2.74 -10.77 0.61
CA MET A 41 3.44 -10.79 1.90
C MET A 41 4.68 -9.89 1.90
N TRP A 42 5.57 -10.04 0.92
CA TRP A 42 6.78 -9.22 0.82
C TRP A 42 6.42 -7.75 0.60
N GLY A 43 5.38 -7.47 -0.19
CA GLY A 43 4.84 -6.13 -0.35
C GLY A 43 4.41 -5.52 0.98
N ALA A 44 3.64 -6.26 1.80
CA ALA A 44 3.20 -5.78 3.11
C ALA A 44 4.37 -5.53 4.07
N ILE A 45 5.35 -6.44 4.12
CA ILE A 45 6.52 -6.30 4.99
C ILE A 45 7.38 -5.10 4.57
N CYS A 46 7.76 -5.02 3.29
CA CYS A 46 8.63 -3.97 2.80
C CYS A 46 7.96 -2.60 2.87
N VAL A 47 6.72 -2.47 2.38
CA VAL A 47 5.98 -1.21 2.41
C VAL A 47 5.69 -0.79 3.85
N GLY A 48 5.27 -1.71 4.72
CA GLY A 48 5.02 -1.42 6.13
C GLY A 48 6.27 -0.92 6.85
N PHE A 49 7.41 -1.57 6.64
CA PHE A 49 8.67 -1.17 7.26
C PHE A 49 9.16 0.20 6.77
N PHE A 50 9.28 0.39 5.46
CA PHE A 50 9.84 1.62 4.90
C PHE A 50 8.91 2.82 5.06
N ALA A 51 7.59 2.63 4.94
CA ALA A 51 6.63 3.70 5.17
C ALA A 51 6.54 4.10 6.65
N ALA A 52 6.65 3.15 7.60
CA ALA A 52 6.74 3.49 9.01
C ALA A 52 8.04 4.23 9.36
N LEU A 53 9.15 3.88 8.70
CA LEU A 53 10.46 4.50 8.96
C LEU A 53 10.60 5.89 8.34
N PHE A 54 10.10 6.10 7.12
CA PHE A 54 10.28 7.36 6.39
C PHE A 54 9.00 8.20 6.28
N GLY A 55 7.87 7.69 6.77
CA GLY A 55 6.57 8.36 6.73
C GLY A 55 6.42 9.50 7.72
N GLY A 56 5.33 10.26 7.56
CA GLY A 56 5.00 11.42 8.39
C GLY A 56 3.93 11.18 9.46
N THR A 57 3.36 9.97 9.52
CA THR A 57 2.18 9.66 10.36
C THR A 57 2.51 8.54 11.35
N PRO A 58 2.61 8.81 12.67
CA PRO A 58 3.12 7.84 13.66
C PRO A 58 2.35 6.52 13.77
N SER A 59 1.03 6.54 13.57
CA SER A 59 0.15 5.37 13.72
C SER A 59 -0.30 4.75 12.39
N GLN A 60 0.25 5.20 11.26
CA GLN A 60 -0.16 4.71 9.95
C GLN A 60 0.43 3.33 9.67
N ILE A 61 -0.44 2.37 9.35
CA ILE A 61 -0.06 1.05 8.86
C ILE A 61 -0.11 1.09 7.34
N SER A 62 0.98 0.70 6.68
CA SER A 62 1.08 0.68 5.23
C SER A 62 1.25 -0.74 4.70
N GLY A 63 0.67 -1.02 3.54
CA GLY A 63 0.72 -2.33 2.90
C GLY A 63 -0.04 -2.32 1.57
N PRO A 64 -0.13 -3.46 0.87
CA PRO A 64 -0.93 -3.58 -0.34
C PRO A 64 -2.40 -3.32 -0.01
N THR A 65 -3.05 -2.47 -0.80
CA THR A 65 -4.47 -2.10 -0.63
C THR A 65 -5.27 -2.53 -1.85
N GLY A 66 -6.60 -2.67 -1.70
CA GLY A 66 -7.50 -3.02 -2.80
C GLY A 66 -7.29 -2.20 -4.08
N PRO A 67 -7.23 -0.85 -4.03
CA PRO A 67 -6.97 -0.02 -5.20
C PRO A 67 -5.63 -0.35 -5.89
N MET A 68 -4.57 -0.53 -5.10
CA MET A 68 -3.25 -0.87 -5.63
C MET A 68 -3.28 -2.23 -6.34
N VAL A 69 -3.99 -3.19 -5.77
CA VAL A 69 -4.10 -4.56 -6.29
C VAL A 69 -4.89 -4.60 -7.58
N VAL A 70 -5.98 -3.84 -7.70
CA VAL A 70 -6.73 -3.74 -8.96
C VAL A 70 -5.86 -3.18 -10.08
N VAL A 71 -5.06 -2.15 -9.80
CA VAL A 71 -4.13 -1.59 -10.81
C VAL A 71 -3.04 -2.59 -11.18
N VAL A 72 -2.43 -3.26 -10.19
CA VAL A 72 -1.41 -4.28 -10.43
C VAL A 72 -1.98 -5.49 -11.18
N ALA A 73 -3.22 -5.91 -10.90
CA ALA A 73 -3.90 -6.97 -11.63
C ALA A 73 -4.11 -6.59 -13.10
N GLY A 74 -4.47 -5.34 -13.38
CA GLY A 74 -4.55 -4.82 -14.75
C GLY A 74 -3.18 -4.81 -15.47
N LEU A 75 -2.10 -4.46 -14.75
CA LEU A 75 -0.74 -4.55 -15.28
C LEU A 75 -0.32 -6.01 -15.51
N ALA A 76 -0.64 -6.92 -14.59
CA ALA A 76 -0.33 -8.34 -14.73
C ALA A 76 -1.08 -8.96 -15.93
N ALA A 77 -2.33 -8.56 -16.17
CA ALA A 77 -3.10 -9.00 -17.32
C ALA A 77 -2.53 -8.47 -18.65
N SER A 78 -2.06 -7.22 -18.68
CA SER A 78 -1.50 -6.61 -19.90
C SER A 78 -0.04 -6.98 -20.19
N LEU A 79 0.74 -7.32 -19.16
CA LEU A 79 2.18 -7.59 -19.21
C LEU A 79 2.54 -9.00 -18.72
N ALA A 80 1.64 -9.97 -18.91
CA ALA A 80 1.74 -11.31 -18.31
C ALA A 80 3.07 -12.05 -18.56
N SER A 81 3.75 -11.78 -19.67
CA SER A 81 5.04 -12.40 -20.02
C SER A 81 6.27 -11.61 -19.54
N GLN A 82 6.08 -10.46 -18.91
CA GLN A 82 7.14 -9.50 -18.59
C GLN A 82 7.04 -9.00 -17.14
N PRO A 83 7.26 -9.88 -16.14
CA PRO A 83 7.16 -9.52 -14.73
C PRO A 83 8.13 -8.40 -14.33
N GLU A 84 9.29 -8.32 -14.99
CA GLU A 84 10.27 -7.25 -14.77
C GLU A 84 9.68 -5.85 -15.02
N MET A 85 8.81 -5.70 -16.01
CA MET A 85 8.17 -4.41 -16.30
C MET A 85 7.15 -4.01 -15.24
N ILE A 86 6.46 -4.99 -14.64
CA ILE A 86 5.52 -4.75 -13.53
C ILE A 86 6.30 -4.22 -12.31
N PHE A 87 7.40 -4.88 -11.94
CA PHE A 87 8.25 -4.40 -10.84
C PHE A 87 8.88 -3.04 -11.14
N THR A 88 9.30 -2.81 -12.38
CA THR A 88 9.83 -1.50 -12.80
C THR A 88 8.79 -0.40 -12.66
N ALA A 89 7.53 -0.66 -13.02
CA ALA A 89 6.43 0.29 -12.83
C ALA A 89 6.17 0.60 -11.35
N ILE A 90 6.25 -0.41 -10.47
CA ILE A 90 6.12 -0.22 -9.02
C ILE A 90 7.25 0.65 -8.47
N ILE A 91 8.50 0.40 -8.87
CA ILE A 91 9.66 1.20 -8.47
C ILE A 91 9.51 2.64 -8.97
N LEU A 92 9.10 2.82 -10.23
CA LEU A 92 8.87 4.14 -10.81
C LEU A 92 7.76 4.89 -10.07
N ALA A 93 6.66 4.22 -9.72
CA ALA A 93 5.60 4.81 -8.91
C ALA A 93 6.11 5.29 -7.54
N GLY A 94 6.97 4.50 -6.88
CA GLY A 94 7.61 4.89 -5.62
C GLY A 94 8.52 6.11 -5.77
N LEU A 95 9.33 6.16 -6.83
CA LEU A 95 10.17 7.33 -7.14
C LEU A 95 9.33 8.59 -7.38
N LEU A 96 8.24 8.47 -8.14
CA LEU A 96 7.31 9.58 -8.37
C LEU A 96 6.66 10.04 -7.06
N GLN A 97 6.29 9.11 -6.17
CA GLN A 97 5.76 9.45 -4.83
C GLN A 97 6.77 10.22 -3.99
N ILE A 98 8.05 9.85 -4.01
CA ILE A 98 9.12 10.59 -3.32
C ILE A 98 9.25 12.01 -3.88
N VAL A 99 9.25 12.16 -5.20
CA VAL A 99 9.32 13.47 -5.88
C VAL A 99 8.11 14.34 -5.50
N PHE A 100 6.90 13.78 -5.55
CA PHE A 100 5.68 14.50 -5.17
C PHE A 100 5.65 14.87 -3.67
N GLY A 101 6.21 14.01 -2.82
CA GLY A 101 6.41 14.31 -1.40
C GLY A 101 7.36 15.48 -1.18
N ALA A 102 8.50 15.50 -1.88
CA ALA A 102 9.49 16.57 -1.80
C ALA A 102 8.97 17.91 -2.35
N LEU A 103 8.13 17.88 -3.39
CA LEU A 103 7.48 19.07 -3.97
C LEU A 103 6.26 19.55 -3.17
N GLY A 104 5.84 18.81 -2.13
CA GLY A 104 4.68 19.16 -1.31
C GLY A 104 3.33 18.95 -1.99
N PHE A 105 3.26 18.16 -3.07
CA PHE A 105 2.00 17.91 -3.78
C PHE A 105 0.97 17.13 -2.96
N GLY A 106 1.39 16.46 -1.88
CA GLY A 106 0.49 15.74 -0.98
C GLY A 106 -0.65 16.61 -0.39
N GLN A 107 -0.47 17.93 -0.28
CA GLN A 107 -1.51 18.83 0.24
C GLN A 107 -2.74 18.94 -0.67
N TYR A 108 -2.57 18.75 -1.99
CA TYR A 108 -3.65 18.88 -2.96
C TYR A 108 -4.60 17.69 -2.97
N ILE A 109 -4.22 16.55 -2.37
CA ILE A 109 -5.11 15.38 -2.21
C ILE A 109 -6.39 15.75 -1.44
N ARG A 110 -6.31 16.76 -0.56
CA ARG A 110 -7.46 17.28 0.20
C ARG A 110 -8.54 17.94 -0.68
N LEU A 111 -8.23 18.25 -1.94
CA LEU A 111 -9.17 18.87 -2.88
C LEU A 111 -10.07 17.85 -3.59
N VAL A 112 -9.79 16.55 -3.46
CA VAL A 112 -10.60 15.51 -4.11
C VAL A 112 -11.98 15.43 -3.43
N PRO A 113 -13.09 15.61 -4.16
CA PRO A 113 -14.42 15.57 -3.58
C PRO A 113 -14.77 14.21 -2.98
N TYR A 114 -15.46 14.20 -1.84
CA TYR A 114 -15.94 12.97 -1.20
C TYR A 114 -16.71 12.02 -2.14
N PRO A 115 -17.63 12.49 -3.02
CA PRO A 115 -18.33 11.59 -3.95
C PRO A 115 -17.39 10.83 -4.90
N VAL A 116 -16.26 11.43 -5.30
CA VAL A 116 -15.27 10.79 -6.17
C VAL A 116 -14.53 9.68 -5.43
N VAL A 117 -14.09 9.96 -4.19
CA VAL A 117 -13.39 8.96 -3.36
C VAL A 117 -14.32 7.79 -3.04
N SER A 118 -15.57 8.10 -2.64
CA SER A 118 -16.58 7.09 -2.34
C SER A 118 -16.89 6.21 -3.55
N GLY A 119 -17.19 6.81 -4.71
CA GLY A 119 -17.49 6.07 -5.94
C GLY A 119 -16.31 5.22 -6.42
N PHE A 120 -15.08 5.74 -6.32
CA PHE A 120 -13.87 5.00 -6.65
C PHE A 120 -13.68 3.77 -5.73
N MET A 121 -13.84 3.94 -4.42
CA MET A 121 -13.77 2.82 -3.46
C MET A 121 -14.87 1.78 -3.72
N SER A 122 -16.12 2.20 -3.96
CA SER A 122 -17.21 1.28 -4.29
C SER A 122 -16.95 0.52 -5.58
N GLY A 123 -16.44 1.19 -6.63
CA GLY A 123 -16.07 0.55 -7.89
C GLY A 123 -14.98 -0.51 -7.69
N ILE A 124 -13.95 -0.22 -6.91
CA ILE A 124 -12.93 -1.21 -6.54
C ILE A 124 -13.53 -2.38 -5.77
N GLY A 125 -14.46 -2.11 -4.85
CA GLY A 125 -15.18 -3.17 -4.13
C GLY A 125 -15.91 -4.11 -5.07
N VAL A 126 -16.58 -3.58 -6.10
CA VAL A 126 -17.26 -4.38 -7.14
C VAL A 126 -16.28 -5.17 -8.01
N ILE A 127 -15.07 -4.65 -8.28
CA ILE A 127 -14.06 -5.37 -9.06
C ILE A 127 -13.44 -6.54 -8.26
N ILE A 128 -13.35 -6.41 -6.94
CA ILE A 128 -12.74 -7.42 -6.05
C ILE A 128 -13.70 -8.58 -5.77
N ILE A 129 -15.01 -8.33 -5.73
CA ILE A 129 -16.07 -9.34 -5.51
C ILE A 129 -16.33 -10.12 -6.81
#